data_AF-A0A2X3KDY2-F1
#
_entry.id   AF-A0A2X3KDY2-F1
#
_cell.length_a   1.000
_cell.length_b   1.000
_cell.length_c   1.000
_cell.angle_alpha   90.00
_cell.angle_beta   90.00
_cell.angle_gamma   90.00
#
_symmetry.space_group_name_H-M   'P 1'
#
loop_
_entity.id
_entity.type
_entity.pdbx_description
1 polymer ?
#
loop_
_entity_poly.entity_id
_entity_poly.type
_entity_poly.pdbx_seq_one_letter_code
_entity_poly.pdbx_strand_id
1 'polypeptide(L)'
;MKLLRELLPGYKKHPVSISKIMESFTISCPSGDEYFDHHPGLQRKCWQKGWHRQVFIWLPLGLVIGLLAAMFVLRILRRIQSPHHRLQDAIENRDICVHYQPIVSLANGKIVGAEALARWPQTDGSWLSPDSFYSLAQQTGLSEPLTLLIIRSVFEDMGDWLRQHPQQHISINL
;
A
#
# COMPACT_ATOMS: atom_id res chain seq x y z
N MET A 1 18.00 -2.26 -62.10
CA MET A 1 16.99 -1.25 -61.65
C MET A 1 16.55 -0.34 -62.79
N LYS A 2 16.12 -0.90 -63.93
CA LYS A 2 15.63 -0.17 -65.11
C LYS A 2 14.11 -0.34 -65.34
N LEU A 3 13.39 -0.81 -64.31
CA LEU A 3 12.04 -1.35 -64.42
C LEU A 3 11.01 -0.71 -63.49
N LEU A 4 11.32 0.44 -62.87
CA LEU A 4 10.39 1.18 -62.00
C LEU A 4 10.22 2.65 -62.44
N ARG A 5 10.17 2.91 -63.75
CA ARG A 5 9.97 4.27 -64.29
C ARG A 5 8.78 4.40 -65.25
N GLU A 6 8.10 3.31 -65.59
CA GLU A 6 7.01 3.33 -66.60
C GLU A 6 5.58 3.19 -66.06
N LEU A 7 5.36 3.00 -64.75
CA LEU A 7 4.03 2.61 -64.25
C LEU A 7 3.15 3.71 -63.60
N LEU A 8 3.55 4.98 -63.59
CA LEU A 8 2.67 6.06 -63.08
C LEU A 8 2.85 7.39 -63.83
N PRO A 9 2.03 7.70 -64.85
CA PRO A 9 1.94 9.04 -65.41
C PRO A 9 1.07 9.89 -64.46
N GLY A 10 1.67 10.86 -63.76
CA GLY A 10 0.89 11.91 -63.09
C GLY A 10 1.12 12.15 -61.59
N TYR A 11 2.22 11.68 -60.98
CA TYR A 11 2.55 12.10 -59.61
C TYR A 11 3.38 13.40 -59.62
N LYS A 12 2.71 14.56 -59.50
CA LYS A 12 3.38 15.83 -59.19
C LYS A 12 3.93 15.77 -57.77
N LYS A 13 5.26 15.73 -57.62
CA LYS A 13 5.92 16.02 -56.35
C LYS A 13 5.62 17.47 -55.97
N HIS A 14 4.68 17.69 -55.08
CA HIS A 14 4.64 18.92 -54.29
C HIS A 14 5.71 18.80 -53.21
N PRO A 15 6.77 19.64 -53.20
CA PRO A 15 7.62 19.75 -52.03
C PRO A 15 6.77 20.43 -50.95
N VAL A 16 6.23 19.64 -50.03
CA VAL A 16 5.75 20.19 -48.76
C VAL A 16 7.00 20.65 -48.02
N SER A 17 7.32 21.93 -48.18
CA SER A 17 8.42 22.58 -47.47
C SER A 17 8.09 22.54 -45.98
N ILE A 18 8.97 21.90 -45.20
CA ILE A 18 8.90 21.76 -43.74
C ILE A 18 8.74 23.14 -43.05
N SER A 19 9.07 24.25 -43.74
CA SER A 19 8.82 25.62 -43.31
C SER A 19 7.34 25.93 -42.99
N LYS A 20 6.38 25.28 -43.64
CA LYS A 20 4.95 25.62 -43.51
C LYS A 20 4.28 25.04 -42.26
N ILE A 21 4.89 24.05 -41.59
CA ILE A 21 4.33 23.44 -40.37
C ILE A 21 4.82 24.17 -39.10
N MET A 22 5.91 24.94 -39.19
CA MET A 22 6.40 25.78 -38.08
C MET A 22 5.69 27.14 -37.96
N GLU A 23 4.92 27.56 -38.96
CA GLU A 23 4.18 28.83 -38.91
C GLU A 23 2.94 28.76 -37.98
N SER A 24 2.37 27.59 -37.74
CA SER A 24 1.17 27.43 -36.88
C SER A 24 1.42 27.63 -35.38
N PHE A 25 2.68 27.80 -34.95
CA PHE A 25 3.06 28.08 -33.56
C PHE A 25 3.66 29.49 -33.37
N THR A 26 3.42 30.39 -34.32
CA THR A 26 3.90 31.77 -34.21
C THR A 26 2.80 32.63 -33.57
N ILE A 27 3.02 32.99 -32.31
CA ILE A 27 2.26 34.04 -31.62
C ILE A 27 2.42 35.33 -32.44
N SER A 28 1.31 35.85 -32.96
CA SER A 28 1.26 37.11 -33.70
C SER A 28 1.86 38.25 -32.86
N CYS A 29 2.94 38.85 -33.35
CA CYS A 29 3.49 40.10 -32.83
C CYS A 29 2.94 41.25 -33.70
N PRO A 30 2.46 42.38 -33.14
CA PRO A 30 1.90 43.45 -33.94
C PRO A 30 3.01 44.19 -34.70
N SER A 31 2.75 44.41 -35.98
CA SER A 31 3.55 45.21 -36.91
C SER A 31 3.49 46.70 -36.54
N GLY A 32 4.66 47.31 -36.35
CA GLY A 32 4.84 48.76 -36.28
C GLY A 32 6.24 49.08 -36.78
N ASP A 33 6.29 49.72 -37.94
CA ASP A 33 7.48 50.18 -38.62
C ASP A 33 8.22 51.29 -37.85
N GLU A 34 9.47 51.50 -38.29
CA GLU A 34 10.36 52.65 -38.06
C GLU A 34 11.45 52.59 -36.96
N TYR A 35 12.68 52.69 -37.50
CA TYR A 35 13.89 53.30 -36.92
C TYR A 35 14.65 52.56 -35.82
N PHE A 36 15.60 51.73 -36.30
CA PHE A 36 17.00 51.63 -35.86
C PHE A 36 17.35 52.26 -34.49
N ASP A 37 17.46 51.44 -33.44
CA ASP A 37 18.61 51.59 -32.53
C ASP A 37 18.94 50.31 -31.73
N HIS A 38 20.24 50.14 -31.52
CA HIS A 38 20.93 48.98 -30.98
C HIS A 38 20.66 48.79 -29.46
N HIS A 39 19.68 47.98 -29.06
CA HIS A 39 19.50 47.61 -27.64
C HIS A 39 19.19 46.11 -27.40
N PRO A 40 20.17 45.27 -27.00
CA PRO A 40 19.99 43.83 -26.73
C PRO A 40 19.35 43.51 -25.36
N GLY A 41 18.60 44.44 -24.78
CA GLY A 41 18.14 44.39 -23.38
C GLY A 41 16.66 44.03 -23.17
N LEU A 42 15.79 44.19 -24.17
CA LEU A 42 14.34 44.16 -23.96
C LEU A 42 13.68 42.79 -24.19
N GLN A 43 14.31 41.88 -24.95
CA GLN A 43 13.70 40.57 -25.24
C GLN A 43 13.70 39.60 -24.05
N ARG A 44 14.60 39.74 -23.07
CA ARG A 44 14.65 38.84 -21.89
C ARG A 44 13.44 38.97 -20.95
N LYS A 45 12.75 40.12 -20.97
CA LYS A 45 11.68 40.43 -20.00
C LYS A 45 10.37 39.63 -20.21
N CYS A 46 10.05 39.24 -21.45
CA CYS A 46 8.79 38.51 -21.74
C CYS A 46 8.88 37.01 -21.39
N TRP A 47 10.07 36.41 -21.48
CA TRP A 47 10.29 35.01 -21.10
C TRP A 47 10.26 34.81 -19.57
N GLN A 48 10.75 35.80 -18.83
CA GLN A 48 10.86 35.72 -17.37
C GLN A 48 9.52 35.93 -16.65
N LYS A 49 8.58 36.69 -17.24
CA LYS A 49 7.29 37.05 -16.59
C LYS A 49 6.26 35.91 -16.51
N GLY A 50 6.39 34.87 -17.34
CA GLY A 50 5.41 33.76 -17.39
C GLY A 50 5.73 32.60 -16.44
N TRP A 51 7.01 32.31 -16.23
CA TRP A 51 7.43 31.07 -15.55
C TRP A 51 7.12 31.10 -14.05
N HIS A 52 7.32 32.23 -13.37
CA HIS A 52 7.00 32.35 -11.93
C HIS A 52 5.53 32.01 -11.65
N ARG A 53 4.60 32.45 -12.50
CA ARG A 53 3.16 32.18 -12.34
C ARG A 53 2.83 30.69 -12.50
N GLN A 54 3.52 29.99 -13.41
CA GLN A 54 3.34 28.54 -13.56
C GLN A 54 3.95 27.79 -12.38
N VAL A 55 5.13 28.17 -11.89
CA VAL A 55 5.77 27.53 -10.73
C VAL A 55 4.90 27.63 -9.49
N PHE A 56 4.30 28.79 -9.21
CA PHE A 56 3.41 28.95 -8.06
C PHE A 56 2.18 28.03 -8.08
N ILE A 57 1.72 27.60 -9.27
CA ILE A 57 0.57 26.70 -9.41
C ILE A 57 1.01 25.23 -9.30
N TRP A 58 2.11 24.86 -9.97
CA TRP A 58 2.53 23.47 -10.09
C TRP A 58 3.31 22.94 -8.88
N LEU A 59 4.03 23.82 -8.16
CA LEU A 59 4.84 23.43 -7.00
C LEU A 59 3.99 22.88 -5.82
N PRO A 60 2.89 23.53 -5.38
CA PRO A 60 2.05 22.97 -4.33
C PRO A 60 1.35 21.69 -4.78
N LEU A 61 0.92 21.60 -6.04
CA LEU A 61 0.26 20.41 -6.57
C LEU A 61 1.21 19.21 -6.59
N GLY A 62 2.45 19.41 -7.03
CA GLY A 62 3.48 18.37 -6.99
C GLY A 62 3.82 17.91 -5.57
N LEU A 63 3.90 18.85 -4.63
CA LEU A 63 4.13 18.54 -3.22
C LEU A 63 2.98 17.72 -2.62
N VAL A 64 1.73 18.11 -2.88
CA VAL A 64 0.55 17.37 -2.41
C VAL A 64 0.50 15.97 -3.01
N ILE A 65 0.68 15.82 -4.33
CA ILE A 65 0.70 14.51 -4.99
C ILE A 65 1.84 13.64 -4.46
N GLY A 66 3.04 14.22 -4.28
CA GLY A 66 4.19 13.52 -3.72
C GLY A 66 3.94 13.03 -2.29
N LEU A 67 3.36 13.87 -1.43
CA LEU A 67 3.00 13.50 -0.06
C LEU A 67 1.92 12.40 -0.03
N LEU A 68 0.90 12.50 -0.89
CA LEU A 68 -0.15 11.48 -0.99
C LEU A 68 0.41 10.14 -1.50
N ALA A 69 1.25 10.16 -2.53
CA ALA A 69 1.90 8.96 -3.05
C ALA A 69 2.84 8.35 -2.01
N ALA A 70 3.64 9.17 -1.32
CA ALA A 70 4.51 8.71 -0.24
C ALA A 70 3.69 8.10 0.91
N MET A 71 2.60 8.76 1.34
CA MET A 71 1.71 8.22 2.38
C MET A 71 1.09 6.88 1.96
N PHE A 72 0.65 6.76 0.71
CA PHE A 72 0.09 5.54 0.15
C PHE A 72 1.14 4.41 0.10
N VAL A 73 2.33 4.69 -0.42
CA VAL A 73 3.45 3.73 -0.48
C VAL A 73 3.85 3.29 0.92
N LEU A 74 4.02 4.21 1.87
CA LEU A 74 4.36 3.87 3.25
C LEU A 74 3.26 3.03 3.92
N ARG A 75 1.98 3.29 3.60
CA ARG A 75 0.87 2.48 4.10
C ARG A 75 0.88 1.06 3.53
N ILE A 76 1.24 0.90 2.26
CA ILE A 76 1.38 -0.40 1.60
C ILE A 76 2.60 -1.15 2.16
N LEU A 77 3.76 -0.51 2.26
CA LEU A 77 4.97 -1.13 2.77
C LEU A 77 4.83 -1.61 4.22
N ARG A 78 4.17 -0.82 5.08
CA ARG A 78 3.81 -1.25 6.45
C ARG A 78 2.91 -2.48 6.47
N ARG A 79 2.06 -2.66 5.44
CA ARG A 79 1.14 -3.81 5.32
C ARG A 79 1.80 -5.06 4.74
N ILE A 80 2.93 -4.92 4.02
CA ILE A 80 3.64 -6.01 3.36
C ILE A 80 4.71 -6.68 4.25
N GLN A 81 4.93 -6.21 5.49
CA GLN A 81 5.76 -6.97 6.45
C GLN A 81 5.34 -8.44 6.45
N SER A 82 6.30 -9.34 6.19
CA SER A 82 6.02 -10.77 5.93
C SER A 82 5.11 -11.31 7.04
N PRO A 83 3.83 -11.58 6.74
CA PRO A 83 2.86 -12.01 7.76
C PRO A 83 3.32 -13.30 8.45
N HIS A 84 3.99 -14.16 7.69
CA HIS A 84 4.64 -15.38 8.18
C HIS A 84 5.63 -15.09 9.32
N HIS A 85 6.65 -14.26 9.06
CA HIS A 85 7.68 -13.99 10.08
C HIS A 85 7.06 -13.35 11.32
N ARG A 86 6.11 -12.42 11.15
CA ARG A 86 5.42 -11.81 12.30
C ARG A 86 4.70 -12.84 13.18
N LEU A 87 4.01 -13.80 12.59
CA LEU A 87 3.31 -14.84 13.36
C LEU A 87 4.29 -15.83 13.97
N GLN A 88 5.32 -16.22 13.21
CA GLN A 88 6.37 -17.09 13.72
C GLN A 88 7.07 -16.47 14.93
N ASP A 89 7.52 -15.20 14.81
CA ASP A 89 8.15 -14.46 15.90
C ASP A 89 7.23 -14.37 17.12
N ALA A 90 5.94 -14.10 16.92
CA ALA A 90 4.97 -14.05 18.02
C ALA A 90 4.76 -15.40 18.72
N ILE A 91 4.81 -16.51 17.96
CA ILE A 91 4.74 -17.86 18.52
C ILE A 91 6.02 -18.17 19.32
N GLU A 92 7.19 -17.87 18.75
CA GLU A 92 8.49 -18.12 19.37
C GLU A 92 8.70 -17.28 20.64
N ASN A 93 8.29 -16.01 20.62
CA ASN A 93 8.38 -15.10 21.76
C ASN A 93 7.27 -15.29 22.80
N ARG A 94 6.28 -16.17 22.54
CA ARG A 94 5.08 -16.36 23.36
C ARG A 94 4.27 -15.06 23.56
N ASP A 95 4.19 -14.23 22.53
CA ASP A 95 3.40 -12.98 22.54
C ASP A 95 1.88 -13.26 22.48
N ILE A 96 1.49 -14.47 22.08
CA ILE A 96 0.08 -14.89 22.00
C ILE A 96 -0.35 -15.43 23.36
N CYS A 97 -1.36 -14.79 23.96
CA CYS A 97 -1.91 -15.15 25.26
C CYS A 97 -3.20 -15.98 25.10
N VAL A 98 -3.59 -16.70 26.16
CA VAL A 98 -4.84 -17.47 26.20
C VAL A 98 -5.80 -16.84 27.21
N HIS A 99 -7.03 -16.58 26.78
CA HIS A 99 -8.13 -16.17 27.65
C HIS A 99 -9.12 -17.32 27.83
N TYR A 100 -9.76 -17.40 28.99
CA TYR A 100 -10.69 -18.48 29.31
C TYR A 100 -12.13 -17.96 29.37
N GLN A 101 -12.99 -18.51 28.51
CA GLN A 101 -14.42 -18.23 28.53
C GLN A 101 -15.17 -19.34 29.28
N PRO A 102 -15.82 -19.06 30.43
CA PRO A 102 -16.51 -20.09 31.20
C PRO A 102 -17.67 -20.74 30.43
N ILE A 103 -17.77 -22.07 30.53
CA ILE A 103 -18.89 -22.86 30.03
C ILE A 103 -19.78 -23.21 31.23
N VAL A 104 -21.05 -22.81 31.18
CA VAL A 104 -22.01 -22.97 32.28
C VAL A 104 -23.07 -24.00 31.90
N SER A 105 -23.32 -24.97 32.78
CA SER A 105 -24.42 -25.91 32.62
C SER A 105 -25.75 -25.20 32.82
N LEU A 106 -26.63 -25.27 31.83
CA LEU A 106 -27.96 -24.68 31.90
C LEU A 106 -28.86 -25.38 32.93
N ALA A 107 -28.58 -26.64 33.27
CA ALA A 107 -29.41 -27.42 34.18
C ALA A 107 -29.26 -26.98 35.64
N ASN A 108 -28.08 -26.51 36.04
CA ASN A 108 -27.77 -26.21 37.44
C ASN A 108 -26.98 -24.91 37.66
N GLY A 109 -26.67 -24.17 36.60
CA GLY A 109 -25.93 -22.90 36.64
C GLY A 109 -24.46 -23.03 37.05
N LYS A 110 -23.91 -24.24 37.15
CA LYS A 110 -22.52 -24.45 37.55
C LYS A 110 -21.58 -24.36 36.35
N ILE A 111 -20.39 -23.84 36.59
CA ILE A 111 -19.29 -23.89 35.62
C ILE A 111 -18.87 -25.36 35.45
N VAL A 112 -18.88 -25.84 34.21
CA VAL A 112 -18.47 -27.20 33.84
C VAL A 112 -17.12 -27.24 33.13
N GLY A 113 -16.61 -26.09 32.73
CA GLY A 113 -15.35 -25.96 32.02
C GLY A 113 -15.12 -24.54 31.53
N ALA A 114 -14.14 -24.38 30.65
CA ALA A 114 -13.91 -23.13 29.93
C ALA A 114 -13.37 -23.39 28.51
N GLU A 115 -13.62 -22.45 27.61
CA GLU A 115 -13.01 -22.44 26.28
C GLU A 115 -11.75 -21.57 26.30
N ALA A 116 -10.64 -22.14 25.83
CA ALA A 116 -9.37 -21.44 25.65
C ALA A 116 -9.38 -20.68 24.33
N LEU A 117 -9.26 -19.35 24.42
CA LEU A 117 -9.32 -18.44 23.30
C LEU A 117 -7.98 -17.71 23.15
N ALA A 118 -7.29 -17.95 22.04
CA ALA A 118 -6.06 -17.25 21.72
C ALA A 118 -6.31 -15.75 21.47
N ARG A 119 -5.40 -14.92 21.97
CA ARG A 119 -5.43 -13.46 21.89
C ARG A 119 -4.02 -12.96 21.57
N TRP A 120 -3.89 -12.22 20.47
CA TRP A 120 -2.61 -11.68 20.05
C TRP A 120 -2.60 -10.15 20.19
N PRO A 121 -1.97 -9.59 21.24
CA PRO A 121 -1.85 -8.16 21.42
C PRO A 121 -0.95 -7.55 20.34
N GLN A 122 -1.28 -6.35 19.90
CA GLN A 122 -0.49 -5.57 18.96
C GLN A 122 0.23 -4.44 19.70
N THR A 123 1.29 -3.92 19.08
CA THR A 123 2.13 -2.85 19.66
C THR A 123 1.40 -1.53 19.88
N ASP A 124 0.28 -1.32 19.18
CA ASP A 124 -0.60 -0.15 19.35
C ASP A 124 -1.64 -0.33 20.47
N GLY A 125 -1.59 -1.46 21.21
CA GLY A 125 -2.54 -1.79 22.27
C GLY A 125 -3.85 -2.40 21.78
N SER A 126 -4.02 -2.58 20.47
CA SER A 126 -5.16 -3.32 19.92
C SER A 126 -4.93 -4.84 19.99
N TRP A 127 -5.98 -5.61 19.72
CA TRP A 127 -5.90 -7.06 19.60
C TRP A 127 -6.12 -7.47 18.15
N LEU A 128 -5.27 -8.33 17.63
CA LEU A 128 -5.51 -8.92 16.31
C LEU A 128 -6.67 -9.92 16.41
N SER A 129 -7.62 -9.80 15.49
CA SER A 129 -8.79 -10.70 15.46
C SER A 129 -8.35 -12.17 15.32
N PRO A 130 -8.94 -13.10 16.10
CA PRO A 130 -8.74 -14.55 15.96
C PRO A 130 -8.84 -15.03 14.52
N ASP A 131 -9.86 -14.61 13.79
CA ASP A 131 -10.07 -15.03 12.40
C ASP A 131 -8.90 -14.63 11.50
N SER A 132 -8.29 -13.47 11.77
CA SER A 132 -7.18 -12.95 10.97
C SER A 132 -5.91 -13.74 11.18
N PHE A 133 -5.51 -13.99 12.43
CA PHE A 133 -4.27 -14.73 12.68
C PHE A 133 -4.44 -16.25 12.52
N TYR A 134 -5.64 -16.79 12.68
CA TYR A 134 -5.91 -18.19 12.35
C TYR A 134 -5.82 -18.43 10.85
N SER A 135 -6.44 -17.56 10.04
CA SER A 135 -6.30 -17.60 8.58
C SER A 135 -4.83 -17.47 8.16
N LEU A 136 -4.08 -16.61 8.84
CA LEU A 136 -2.66 -16.44 8.61
C LEU A 136 -1.90 -17.73 8.93
N ALA A 137 -2.12 -18.33 10.11
CA ALA A 137 -1.50 -19.58 10.52
C ALA A 137 -1.74 -20.70 9.50
N GLN A 138 -2.96 -20.79 8.96
CA GLN A 138 -3.32 -21.78 7.95
C GLN A 138 -2.60 -21.52 6.61
N GLN A 139 -2.53 -20.27 6.16
CA GLN A 139 -1.84 -19.89 4.92
C GLN A 139 -0.32 -20.08 5.01
N THR A 140 0.25 -19.96 6.21
CA THR A 140 1.70 -20.04 6.44
C THR A 140 2.16 -21.40 6.95
N GLY A 141 1.25 -22.36 7.18
CA GLY A 141 1.59 -23.66 7.76
C GLY A 141 2.01 -23.61 9.24
N LEU A 142 1.64 -22.54 9.96
CA LEU A 142 1.97 -22.32 11.38
C LEU A 142 0.85 -22.76 12.34
N SER A 143 -0.22 -23.42 11.86
CA SER A 143 -1.32 -23.91 12.69
C SER A 143 -0.84 -24.86 13.80
N GLU A 144 0.04 -25.82 13.50
CA GLU A 144 0.55 -26.75 14.49
C GLU A 144 1.42 -26.07 15.57
N PRO A 145 2.43 -25.24 15.23
CA PRO A 145 3.16 -24.45 16.21
C PRO A 145 2.27 -23.58 17.10
N LEU A 146 1.25 -22.93 16.52
CA LEU A 146 0.29 -22.11 17.25
C LEU A 146 -0.52 -22.96 18.24
N THR A 147 -1.05 -24.09 17.80
CA THR A 147 -1.79 -25.04 18.64
C THR A 147 -0.93 -25.54 19.80
N LEU A 148 0.32 -25.92 19.53
CA LEU A 148 1.25 -26.39 20.57
C LEU A 148 1.53 -25.31 21.61
N LEU A 149 1.66 -24.04 21.18
CA LEU A 149 1.78 -22.91 22.09
C LEU A 149 0.53 -22.80 22.98
N ILE A 150 -0.66 -22.82 22.40
CA ILE A 150 -1.93 -22.72 23.16
C ILE A 150 -2.05 -23.86 24.17
N ILE A 151 -1.78 -25.10 23.76
CA ILE A 151 -1.83 -26.27 24.64
C ILE A 151 -0.84 -26.11 25.81
N ARG A 152 0.39 -25.67 25.54
CA ARG A 152 1.39 -25.42 26.58
C ARG A 152 0.92 -24.36 27.56
N SER A 153 0.41 -23.23 27.06
CA SER A 153 -0.16 -22.18 27.91
C SER A 153 -1.30 -22.69 28.78
N VAL A 154 -2.21 -23.52 28.24
CA VAL A 154 -3.30 -24.11 29.02
C VAL A 154 -2.79 -25.03 30.14
N PHE A 155 -1.77 -25.85 29.87
CA PHE A 155 -1.16 -26.68 30.89
C PHE A 155 -0.42 -25.87 31.96
N GLU A 156 0.29 -24.81 31.56
CA GLU A 156 0.99 -23.90 32.46
C GLU A 156 0.01 -23.12 33.35
N ASP A 157 -1.08 -22.60 32.78
CA ASP A 157 -2.05 -21.76 33.49
C ASP A 157 -3.02 -22.58 34.35
N MET A 158 -3.57 -23.67 33.81
CA MET A 158 -4.71 -24.39 34.39
C MET A 158 -4.37 -25.82 34.86
N GLY A 159 -3.13 -26.29 34.66
CA GLY A 159 -2.76 -27.68 34.93
C GLY A 159 -3.01 -28.11 36.37
N ASP A 160 -2.64 -27.30 37.35
CA ASP A 160 -2.89 -27.58 38.77
C ASP A 160 -4.38 -27.61 39.11
N TRP A 161 -5.13 -26.65 38.57
CA TRP A 161 -6.55 -26.53 38.82
C TRP A 161 -7.33 -27.70 38.21
N LEU A 162 -6.97 -28.14 37.01
CA LEU A 162 -7.57 -29.31 36.35
C LEU A 162 -7.26 -30.61 37.09
N ARG A 163 -6.05 -30.75 37.66
CA ARG A 163 -5.72 -31.88 38.53
C ARG A 163 -6.62 -31.96 39.76
N GLN A 164 -6.98 -30.81 40.34
CA GLN A 164 -7.87 -30.74 41.51
C GLN A 164 -9.35 -30.87 41.14
N HIS A 165 -9.73 -30.59 39.89
CA HIS A 165 -11.11 -30.60 39.41
C HIS A 165 -11.28 -31.48 38.17
N PRO A 166 -11.15 -32.82 38.30
CA PRO A 166 -11.17 -33.75 37.16
C PRO A 166 -12.49 -33.76 36.38
N GLN A 167 -13.57 -33.28 36.97
CA GLN A 167 -14.86 -33.09 36.31
C GLN A 167 -14.94 -31.84 35.40
N GLN A 168 -13.95 -30.94 35.47
CA GLN A 168 -13.91 -29.73 34.64
C GLN A 168 -12.98 -29.94 33.43
N HIS A 169 -13.32 -29.32 32.31
CA HIS A 169 -12.57 -29.45 31.07
C HIS A 169 -12.22 -28.08 30.47
N ILE A 170 -11.13 -28.04 29.71
CA ILE A 170 -10.78 -26.91 28.85
C ILE A 170 -10.92 -27.33 27.40
N SER A 171 -11.74 -26.60 26.65
CA SER A 171 -11.89 -26.79 25.21
C SER A 171 -10.88 -25.93 24.45
N ILE A 172 -10.24 -26.49 23.42
CA ILE A 172 -9.29 -25.78 22.55
C ILE A 172 -9.78 -25.92 21.11
N ASN A 173 -9.84 -24.81 20.38
CA ASN A 173 -10.14 -24.82 18.95
C ASN A 173 -8.86 -25.08 18.15
N LEU A 174 -8.93 -26.09 17.27
CA LEU A 174 -7.82 -26.56 16.44
C LEU A 174 -8.03 -26.22 14.97
#